data_AF-A0A4R1ARU3-F1
#
_entry.id   AF-A0A4R1ARU3-F1
#
_cell.length_a   1.000
_cell.length_b   1.000
_cell.length_c   1.000
_cell.angle_alpha   90.00
_cell.angle_beta   90.00
_cell.angle_gamma   90.00
#
_symmetry.space_group_name_H-M   'P 1'
#
loop_
_entity.id
_entity.type
_entity.pdbx_description
1 polymer ?
#
loop_
_entity_poly.entity_id
_entity_poly.type
_entity_poly.pdbx_seq_one_letter_code
_entity_poly.pdbx_strand_id
1 'polypeptide(L)'
;MFQLFEKAIMSMALLRIISGSIEIFVAILILKFNDIEKALLVNSSLALVGPIILIITTTIGLVGLSERVSLTKLIWIFGGVACILYGVRSS
;
A
#
# COMPACT_ATOMS: atom_id res chain seq x y z
N MET A 1 -7.80 -30.42 -5.17
CA MET A 1 -7.46 -30.21 -3.75
C MET A 1 -7.83 -28.78 -3.40
N PHE A 2 -8.92 -28.55 -2.68
CA PHE A 2 -9.27 -27.18 -2.24
C PHE A 2 -8.30 -26.78 -1.13
N GLN A 3 -7.34 -25.91 -1.42
CA GLN A 3 -6.52 -25.30 -0.39
C GLN A 3 -7.37 -24.27 0.36
N LEU A 4 -7.63 -24.52 1.64
CA LEU A 4 -8.17 -23.50 2.53
C LEU A 4 -7.05 -22.48 2.78
N PHE A 5 -7.22 -21.27 2.25
CA PHE A 5 -6.26 -20.19 2.45
C PHE A 5 -6.24 -19.72 3.90
N GLU A 6 -5.05 -19.41 4.41
CA GLU A 6 -4.90 -18.78 5.71
C GLU A 6 -5.58 -17.41 5.75
N LYS A 7 -6.12 -17.06 6.92
CA LYS A 7 -6.79 -15.75 7.13
C LYS A 7 -5.86 -14.57 6.84
N ALA A 8 -4.57 -14.69 7.19
CA ALA A 8 -3.56 -13.67 6.90
C ALA A 8 -3.35 -13.49 5.38
N ILE A 9 -3.24 -14.60 4.63
CA ILE A 9 -3.10 -14.56 3.17
C ILE A 9 -4.35 -13.95 2.52
N MET A 10 -5.54 -14.38 2.94
CA MET A 10 -6.79 -13.85 2.42
C MET A 10 -6.93 -12.34 2.65
N SER A 11 -6.59 -11.87 3.86
CA SER A 11 -6.63 -10.43 4.18
C SER A 11 -5.58 -9.63 3.41
N MET A 12 -4.35 -10.13 3.26
CA MET A 12 -3.33 -9.49 2.43
C MET A 12 -3.77 -9.37 0.96
N ALA A 13 -4.33 -10.44 0.39
CA ALA A 13 -4.82 -10.45 -0.98
C ALA A 13 -5.99 -9.47 -1.16
N LEU A 14 -6.92 -9.44 -0.21
CA LEU A 14 -8.10 -8.57 -0.27
C LEU A 14 -7.70 -7.08 -0.17
N LEU A 15 -6.75 -6.73 0.70
CA LEU A 15 -6.18 -5.38 0.76
C LEU A 15 -5.52 -4.96 -0.55
N ARG A 16 -4.81 -5.87 -1.23
CA ARG A 16 -4.22 -5.60 -2.55
C ARG A 16 -5.27 -5.37 -3.61
N ILE A 17 -6.34 -6.17 -3.64
CA ILE A 17 -7.45 -5.99 -4.58
C ILE A 17 -8.11 -4.62 -4.36
N ILE A 18 -8.37 -4.24 -3.10
CA ILE A 18 -8.95 -2.93 -2.78
C ILE A 18 -8.01 -1.80 -3.24
N SER A 19 -6.72 -1.85 -2.86
CA SER A 19 -5.75 -0.82 -3.23
C SER A 19 -5.59 -0.69 -4.75
N GLY A 20 -5.46 -1.81 -5.46
CA GLY A 20 -5.35 -1.81 -6.92
C GLY A 20 -6.62 -1.28 -7.59
N SER A 21 -7.79 -1.52 -7.01
CA SER A 21 -9.05 -0.94 -7.51
C SER A 21 -9.08 0.59 -7.36
N ILE A 22 -8.51 1.12 -6.28
CA ILE A 22 -8.36 2.57 -6.09
C ILE A 22 -7.42 3.16 -7.15
N GLU A 23 -6.29 2.49 -7.44
CA GLU A 23 -5.37 2.94 -8.50
C GLU A 23 -6.05 2.96 -9.88
N ILE A 24 -6.79 1.90 -10.22
CA ILE A 24 -7.57 1.85 -11.47
C ILE A 24 -8.61 2.97 -11.50
N PHE A 25 -9.31 3.22 -10.40
CA PHE A 25 -10.28 4.31 -10.32
C PHE A 25 -9.64 5.68 -10.55
N VAL A 26 -8.48 5.96 -9.94
CA VAL A 26 -7.73 7.19 -10.17
C VAL A 26 -7.26 7.30 -11.62
N ALA A 27 -6.79 6.21 -12.22
CA ALA A 27 -6.42 6.19 -13.64
C ALA A 27 -7.61 6.55 -14.55
N ILE A 28 -8.81 6.03 -14.26
CA ILE A 28 -10.04 6.41 -14.97
C ILE A 28 -10.35 7.90 -14.80
N LEU A 29 -10.18 8.46 -13.59
CA LEU A 29 -10.38 9.90 -13.36
C LEU A 29 -9.37 10.76 -14.12
N ILE A 30 -8.09 10.36 -14.15
CA ILE A 30 -7.04 11.03 -14.93
C ILE A 30 -7.43 11.10 -16.41
N LEU A 31 -7.84 9.96 -16.99
CA LEU A 31 -8.29 9.89 -18.38
C LEU A 31 -9.56 10.71 -18.62
N LYS A 32 -10.50 10.71 -17.68
CA LYS A 32 -11.76 11.45 -17.78
C LYS A 32 -11.56 12.95 -17.72
N PHE A 33 -10.68 13.45 -16.86
CA PHE A 33 -10.44 14.88 -16.74
C PHE A 33 -9.58 15.44 -17.86
N ASN A 34 -8.69 14.62 -18.44
CA ASN A 34 -7.82 14.98 -19.57
C ASN A 34 -7.11 16.34 -19.37
N ASP A 35 -6.67 16.57 -18.13
CA ASP A 35 -6.13 17.82 -17.64
C ASP A 35 -4.96 17.48 -16.70
N ILE A 36 -3.79 18.04 -17.00
CA ILE A 36 -2.54 17.69 -16.33
C ILE A 36 -2.54 18.15 -14.87
N GLU A 37 -3.09 19.32 -14.57
CA GLU A 37 -3.14 19.85 -13.21
C GLU A 37 -4.05 19.00 -12.33
N LYS A 38 -5.23 18.64 -12.85
CA LYS A 38 -6.16 17.74 -12.14
C LYS A 38 -5.54 16.37 -11.95
N ALA A 39 -4.88 15.83 -12.97
CA ALA A 39 -4.21 14.53 -12.90
C ALA A 39 -3.12 14.51 -11.81
N LEU A 40 -2.30 15.56 -11.74
CA LEU A 40 -1.32 15.75 -10.68
C LEU A 40 -1.97 15.77 -9.30
N LEU A 41 -3.06 16.51 -9.12
CA LEU A 41 -3.77 16.59 -7.84
C LEU A 41 -4.28 15.21 -7.39
N VAL A 42 -4.93 14.44 -8.28
CA VAL A 42 -5.42 13.10 -7.90
C VAL A 42 -4.26 12.15 -7.63
N ASN A 43 -3.19 12.20 -8.42
CA ASN A 43 -2.01 11.35 -8.22
C ASN A 43 -1.27 11.66 -6.90
N SER A 44 -1.14 12.94 -6.56
CA SER A 44 -0.59 13.37 -5.26
C SER A 44 -1.44 12.89 -4.09
N SER A 45 -2.77 12.86 -4.24
CA SER A 45 -3.65 12.29 -3.21
C SER A 45 -3.47 10.77 -3.05
N LEU A 46 -3.18 10.06 -4.14
CA LEU A 46 -2.92 8.62 -4.15
C LEU A 46 -1.53 8.25 -3.58
N ALA A 47 -0.57 9.20 -3.57
CA ALA A 47 0.80 8.97 -3.12
C ALA A 47 0.92 8.46 -1.67
N LEU A 48 -0.07 8.75 -0.81
CA LEU A 48 -0.10 8.25 0.57
C LEU A 48 -0.80 6.88 0.71
N VAL A 49 -1.68 6.52 -0.22
CA VAL A 49 -2.45 5.26 -0.17
C VAL A 49 -1.53 4.05 -0.30
N GLY A 50 -0.60 4.09 -1.28
CA GLY A 50 0.37 3.00 -1.50
C GLY A 50 1.19 2.65 -0.26
N PRO A 51 1.89 3.62 0.37
CA PRO A 51 2.63 3.40 1.62
C PRO A 51 1.76 2.86 2.76
N ILE A 52 0.54 3.37 2.96
CA ILE A 52 -0.36 2.90 4.02
C ILE A 52 -0.75 1.43 3.80
N ILE A 53 -1.17 1.07 2.58
CA ILE A 53 -1.54 -0.30 2.25
C ILE A 53 -0.34 -1.25 2.40
N LEU A 54 0.85 -0.81 1.99
CA LEU A 54 2.08 -1.59 2.16
C LEU A 54 2.33 -1.89 3.64
N ILE A 55 2.30 -0.89 4.52
CA ILE A 55 2.51 -1.07 5.97
C ILE A 55 1.51 -2.05 6.56
N ILE A 56 0.21 -1.87 6.26
CA ILE A 56 -0.84 -2.72 6.81
C ILE A 56 -0.67 -4.16 6.33
N THR A 57 -0.44 -4.36 5.03
CA THR A 57 -0.26 -5.70 4.43
C THR A 57 0.97 -6.39 5.01
N THR A 58 2.09 -5.68 5.13
CA THR A 58 3.32 -6.20 5.73
C THR A 58 3.12 -6.53 7.21
N THR A 59 2.37 -5.70 7.96
CA THR A 59 2.04 -5.96 9.36
C THR A 59 1.21 -7.23 9.50
N ILE A 60 0.19 -7.42 8.66
CA ILE A 60 -0.63 -8.64 8.64
C ILE A 60 0.23 -9.86 8.33
N GLY A 61 1.11 -9.78 7.34
CA GLY A 61 2.04 -10.87 7.00
C GLY A 61 2.97 -11.22 8.17
N LEU A 62 3.52 -10.21 8.85
CA LEU A 62 4.39 -10.39 10.01
C LEU A 62 3.68 -10.96 11.23
N VAL A 63 2.45 -10.52 11.50
CA VAL A 63 1.62 -11.09 12.56
C VAL A 63 1.24 -12.54 12.22
N GLY A 64 0.93 -12.82 10.96
CA GLY A 64 0.61 -14.16 10.47
C GLY A 64 1.78 -15.15 10.55
N LEU A 65 3.02 -14.66 10.45
CA LEU A 65 4.22 -15.49 10.59
C LEU A 65 4.43 -16.06 12.01
N SER A 66 3.68 -15.61 13.02
CA SER A 66 3.70 -16.09 14.42
C SER A 66 5.06 -16.07 15.16
N GLU A 67 6.17 -15.86 14.44
CA GLU A 67 7.50 -15.70 15.00
C GLU A 67 7.69 -14.26 15.46
N ARG A 68 8.35 -14.09 16.61
CA ARG A 68 8.60 -12.79 17.22
C ARG A 68 9.17 -11.83 16.18
N VAL A 69 8.35 -10.88 15.73
CA VAL A 69 8.78 -9.82 14.85
C VAL A 69 9.90 -9.08 15.58
N SER A 70 11.15 -9.30 15.17
CA SER A 70 12.29 -8.68 15.85
C SER A 70 12.19 -7.17 15.68
N LEU A 71 12.54 -6.43 16.73
CA LEU A 71 12.51 -4.97 16.73
C LEU A 71 13.31 -4.39 15.55
N THR A 72 14.37 -5.08 15.12
CA THR A 72 15.17 -4.77 13.95
C THR A 72 14.36 -4.78 12.64
N LYS A 73 13.48 -5.77 12.41
CA LYS A 73 12.65 -5.83 11.20
C LYS A 73 11.67 -4.67 11.16
N LEU A 74 11.08 -4.30 12.30
CA LEU A 74 10.20 -3.15 12.44
C LEU A 74 10.92 -1.83 12.10
N ILE A 75 12.13 -1.62 12.62
CA ILE A 75 12.93 -0.42 12.31
C ILE A 75 13.18 -0.29 10.80
N TRP A 76 13.56 -1.38 10.11
CA TRP A 76 13.78 -1.34 8.67
C TRP A 76 12.52 -1.06 7.85
N ILE A 77 11.37 -1.60 8.27
CA ILE A 77 10.08 -1.34 7.61
C ILE A 77 9.69 0.13 7.79
N PHE A 78 9.69 0.64 9.02
CA PHE A 78 9.38 2.04 9.28
C PHE A 78 10.40 3.00 8.65
N GLY A 79 11.68 2.61 8.59
CA GLY A 79 12.72 3.36 7.88
C GLY A 79 12.44 3.46 6.38
N GLY A 80 12.08 2.35 5.72
CA GLY A 80 11.69 2.37 4.31
C GLY A 80 10.48 3.26 4.05
N VAL A 81 9.46 3.20 4.91
CA VAL A 81 8.29 4.08 4.86
C VAL A 81 8.68 5.53 5.02
N ALA A 82 9.54 5.86 6.00
CA ALA A 82 10.02 7.20 6.24
C ALA A 82 10.79 7.77 5.04
N CYS A 83 11.61 6.94 4.38
CA CYS A 83 12.30 7.32 3.13
C CYS A 83 11.32 7.66 2.01
N ILE A 84 10.27 6.85 1.82
CA ILE A 84 9.22 7.12 0.81
C ILE A 84 8.51 8.44 1.13
N LEU A 85 8.09 8.64 2.38
CA LEU A 85 7.42 9.87 2.81
C LEU A 85 8.31 11.11 2.67
N TYR A 86 9.60 10.98 3.00
CA TYR A 86 10.59 12.04 2.81
C TYR A 86 10.75 12.39 1.32
N GLY A 87 10.90 11.38 0.45
CA GLY A 87 11.01 11.58 -1.00
C GLY A 87 9.78 12.27 -1.59
N VAL A 88 8.57 11.91 -1.14
CA VAL A 88 7.32 12.55 -1.59
C VAL A 88 7.20 13.99 -1.11
N ARG A 89 7.64 14.31 0.12
CA ARG A 89 7.58 15.67 0.68
C ARG A 89 8.68 16.62 0.20
N SER A 90 9.73 16.12 -0.44
CA SER A 90 10.86 16.92 -0.92
C SER A 90 10.60 17.65 -2.25
N SER A 91 9.39 17.53 -2.82
CA SER A 91 8.96 18.27 -4.02
C SER A 91 8.33 19.61 -3.67
#